data_AF-A0A2D4HFZ3-F1
#
_entry.id   AF-A0A2D4HFZ3-F1
#
_cell.length_a   1.000
_cell.length_b   1.000
_cell.length_c   1.000
_cell.angle_alpha   90.00
_cell.angle_beta   90.00
_cell.angle_gamma   90.00
#
_symmetry.space_group_name_H-M   'P 1'
#
loop_
_entity.id
_entity.type
_entity.pdbx_description
1 polymer ?
#
loop_
_entity_poly.entity_id
_entity_poly.type
_entity_poly.pdbx_seq_one_letter_code
_entity_poly.pdbx_strand_id
1 'polypeptide(L)'
;MSVYQAMKKGILRPGTAFELLEAQAATGYVIDPIKGLKLTVEEAVRMGIVGPEFKDKLVSAERAVIGYKDPYSGKIISLFQAMKKGLILKDHGIRLLEAQIATGGIIDPEESHRLPVEVAYKRGLFDEEMNEILLDPSDDTKGFFDPN
;
A
#
# COMPACT_ATOMS: atom_id res chain seq x y z
N MET A 1 16.74 -1.07 -12.71
CA MET A 1 17.21 -1.06 -11.30
C MET A 1 15.98 -1.01 -10.40
N SER A 2 16.01 -1.64 -9.23
CA SER A 2 14.91 -1.52 -8.25
C SER A 2 14.93 -0.19 -7.52
N VAL A 3 13.82 0.16 -6.86
CA VAL A 3 13.72 1.37 -6.00
C VAL A 3 14.78 1.35 -4.89
N TYR A 4 14.97 0.20 -4.25
CA TYR A 4 16.01 0.04 -3.22
C TYR A 4 17.42 0.26 -3.78
N GLN A 5 17.71 -0.25 -4.98
CA GLN A 5 19.00 -0.01 -5.64
C GLN A 5 19.22 1.47 -5.97
N ALA A 6 18.18 2.18 -6.41
CA ALA A 6 18.25 3.62 -6.66
C ALA A 6 18.55 4.39 -5.35
N MET A 7 17.95 3.99 -4.23
CA MET A 7 18.25 4.54 -2.90
C MET A 7 19.70 4.29 -2.50
N LYS A 8 20.20 3.05 -2.64
CA LYS A 8 21.59 2.69 -2.28
C LYS A 8 22.63 3.44 -3.11
N LYS A 9 22.26 3.85 -4.34
CA LYS A 9 23.09 4.67 -5.22
C LYS A 9 22.95 6.18 -4.97
N GLY A 10 22.12 6.60 -4.03
CA GLY A 10 21.87 8.01 -3.73
C GLY A 10 21.01 8.75 -4.74
N ILE A 11 20.35 8.04 -5.67
CA ILE A 11 19.44 8.62 -6.67
C ILE A 11 18.11 9.00 -6.00
N LEU A 12 17.65 8.19 -5.05
CA LEU A 12 16.45 8.46 -4.25
C LEU A 12 16.83 8.68 -2.79
N ARG A 13 16.18 9.66 -2.15
CA ARG A 13 16.24 9.82 -0.70
C ARG A 13 15.62 8.60 -0.03
N PRO A 14 16.11 8.17 1.15
CA PRO A 14 15.57 7.01 1.85
C PRO A 14 14.07 7.07 2.13
N GLY A 15 13.54 8.25 2.48
CA GLY A 15 12.10 8.45 2.70
C GLY A 15 11.27 8.16 1.45
N THR A 16 11.60 8.81 0.33
CA THR A 16 10.91 8.61 -0.96
C THR A 16 11.01 7.16 -1.44
N ALA A 17 12.19 6.53 -1.30
CA ALA A 17 12.36 5.12 -1.66
C ALA A 17 11.49 4.19 -0.81
N PHE A 18 11.37 4.48 0.49
CA PHE A 18 10.51 3.73 1.39
C PHE A 18 9.03 3.88 1.00
N GLU A 19 8.55 5.10 0.75
CA GLU A 19 7.16 5.34 0.34
C GLU A 19 6.79 4.58 -0.94
N LEU A 20 7.68 4.56 -1.93
CA LEU A 20 7.47 3.83 -3.18
C LEU A 20 7.45 2.30 -2.98
N LEU A 21 8.34 1.76 -2.15
CA LEU A 21 8.34 0.33 -1.82
C LEU A 21 7.09 -0.06 -1.02
N GLU A 22 6.61 0.84 -0.17
CA GLU A 22 5.40 0.64 0.60
C GLU A 22 4.15 0.62 -0.29
N ALA A 23 4.07 1.53 -1.26
CA ALA A 23 3.01 1.53 -2.27
C ALA A 23 3.01 0.22 -3.09
N GLN A 24 4.19 -0.30 -3.46
CA GLN A 24 4.30 -1.59 -4.13
C GLN A 24 3.73 -2.73 -3.26
N ALA A 25 4.14 -2.82 -1.99
CA ALA A 25 3.64 -3.83 -1.07
C ALA A 25 2.11 -3.72 -0.87
N ALA A 26 1.58 -2.49 -0.73
CA ALA A 26 0.16 -2.25 -0.53
C ALA A 26 -0.73 -2.44 -1.77
N THR A 27 -0.11 -2.63 -2.95
CA THR A 27 -0.81 -2.84 -4.23
C THR A 27 -0.64 -4.26 -4.79
N GLY A 28 0.09 -5.13 -4.07
CA GLY A 28 0.12 -6.57 -4.31
C GLY A 28 1.52 -7.17 -4.15
N TYR A 29 2.54 -6.53 -4.72
CA TYR A 29 3.86 -7.12 -4.86
C TYR A 29 4.96 -6.09 -4.88
N VAL A 30 6.12 -6.46 -4.33
CA VAL A 30 7.38 -5.78 -4.61
C VAL A 30 7.89 -6.23 -5.98
N ILE A 31 8.32 -5.28 -6.80
CA ILE A 31 8.72 -5.54 -8.17
C ILE A 31 10.24 -5.62 -8.30
N ASP A 32 10.73 -6.71 -8.90
CA ASP A 32 12.08 -6.75 -9.51
C ASP A 32 11.95 -6.34 -10.99
N PRO A 33 12.28 -5.09 -11.36
CA PRO A 33 12.13 -4.63 -12.73
C PRO A 33 13.18 -5.18 -13.69
N ILE A 34 14.27 -5.80 -13.19
CA ILE A 34 15.31 -6.37 -14.04
C ILE A 34 14.87 -7.75 -14.53
N LYS A 35 14.27 -8.55 -13.63
CA LYS A 35 13.81 -9.90 -13.94
C LYS A 35 12.31 -9.98 -14.27
N GLY A 36 11.57 -8.90 -14.10
CA GLY A 36 10.12 -8.86 -14.30
C GLY A 36 9.35 -9.68 -13.26
N LEU A 37 9.90 -9.83 -12.04
CA LEU A 37 9.29 -10.64 -10.99
C LEU A 37 8.35 -9.81 -10.12
N LYS A 38 7.26 -10.44 -9.71
CA LYS A 38 6.34 -9.99 -8.67
C LYS A 38 6.60 -10.83 -7.43
N LEU A 39 7.04 -10.21 -6.36
CA LEU A 39 7.52 -10.88 -5.16
C LEU A 39 6.69 -10.45 -3.95
N THR A 40 6.46 -11.37 -3.01
CA THR A 40 6.02 -10.97 -1.67
C THR A 40 7.15 -10.19 -0.98
N VAL A 41 6.83 -9.46 0.08
CA VAL A 41 7.85 -8.71 0.83
C VAL A 41 8.96 -9.63 1.34
N GLU A 42 8.61 -10.83 1.81
CA GLU A 42 9.58 -11.78 2.32
C GLU A 42 10.51 -12.32 1.22
N GLU A 43 9.98 -12.60 0.04
CA GLU A 43 10.78 -13.02 -1.12
C GLU A 43 11.70 -11.90 -1.59
N ALA A 44 11.21 -10.67 -1.64
CA ALA A 44 11.98 -9.51 -2.04
C ALA A 44 13.17 -9.25 -1.10
N VAL A 45 12.99 -9.43 0.21
CA VAL A 45 14.08 -9.34 1.20
C VAL A 45 15.07 -10.50 1.02
N ARG A 46 14.58 -11.74 0.89
CA ARG A 46 15.44 -12.92 0.67
C ARG A 46 16.30 -12.80 -0.59
N MET A 47 15.77 -12.17 -1.63
CA MET A 47 16.44 -11.96 -2.91
C MET A 47 17.26 -10.66 -2.96
N GLY A 48 17.28 -9.85 -1.90
CA GLY A 48 17.99 -8.58 -1.84
C GLY A 48 17.42 -7.49 -2.76
N ILE A 49 16.17 -7.64 -3.21
CA ILE A 49 15.44 -6.59 -3.94
C ILE A 49 15.09 -5.44 -3.01
N VAL A 50 14.90 -5.74 -1.73
CA VAL A 50 14.69 -4.79 -0.63
C VAL A 50 15.60 -5.15 0.54
N GLY A 51 16.06 -4.14 1.27
CA GLY A 51 16.87 -4.33 2.48
C GLY A 51 16.06 -4.83 3.69
N PRO A 52 16.66 -5.64 4.57
CA PRO A 52 15.99 -6.16 5.77
C PRO A 52 15.51 -5.04 6.71
N GLU A 53 16.10 -3.85 6.67
CA GLU A 53 15.70 -2.67 7.45
C GLU A 53 14.27 -2.20 7.16
N PHE A 54 13.69 -2.59 6.03
CA PHE A 54 12.31 -2.24 5.66
C PHE A 54 11.32 -3.40 5.85
N LYS A 55 11.79 -4.61 6.20
CA LYS A 55 10.96 -5.83 6.22
C LYS A 55 9.68 -5.63 7.02
N ASP A 56 9.78 -5.27 8.29
CA ASP A 56 8.61 -5.22 9.19
C ASP A 56 7.58 -4.18 8.76
N LYS A 57 8.06 -3.02 8.29
CA LYS A 57 7.19 -1.95 7.80
C LYS A 57 6.48 -2.36 6.51
N LEU A 58 7.18 -2.99 5.58
CA LEU A 58 6.59 -3.44 4.32
C LEU A 58 5.63 -4.61 4.52
N VAL A 59 5.91 -5.54 5.45
CA VAL A 59 4.95 -6.58 5.85
C VAL A 59 3.69 -5.95 6.43
N SER A 60 3.80 -4.85 7.19
CA SER A 60 2.63 -4.11 7.65
C SER A 60 1.83 -3.48 6.52
N ALA A 61 2.49 -3.01 5.45
CA ALA A 61 1.82 -2.46 4.27
C ALA A 61 1.20 -3.55 3.37
N GLU A 62 1.82 -4.73 3.27
CA GLU A 62 1.29 -5.89 2.53
C GLU A 62 -0.08 -6.35 3.06
N ARG A 63 -0.38 -6.05 4.35
CA ARG A 63 -1.73 -6.24 4.94
C ARG A 63 -2.83 -5.42 4.26
N ALA A 64 -2.49 -4.36 3.53
CA ALA A 64 -3.48 -3.66 2.70
C ALA A 64 -4.04 -4.55 1.58
N VAL A 65 -3.33 -5.64 1.24
CA VAL A 65 -3.72 -6.62 0.21
C VAL A 65 -4.27 -7.89 0.85
N ILE A 66 -3.54 -8.48 1.79
CA ILE A 66 -3.93 -9.76 2.43
C ILE A 66 -4.94 -9.58 3.58
N GLY A 67 -5.20 -8.33 3.96
CA GLY A 67 -6.13 -7.93 5.00
C GLY A 67 -5.52 -7.83 6.40
N TYR A 68 -6.24 -7.12 7.27
CA TYR A 68 -5.89 -6.90 8.67
C TYR A 68 -6.72 -7.84 9.55
N LYS A 69 -6.10 -8.49 10.52
CA LYS A 69 -6.83 -9.27 11.51
C LYS A 69 -7.43 -8.34 12.56
N ASP A 70 -8.76 -8.28 12.62
CA ASP A 70 -9.49 -7.53 13.64
C ASP A 70 -9.30 -8.18 15.03
N PRO A 71 -8.71 -7.49 16.01
CA PRO A 71 -8.44 -8.07 17.33
C PRO A 71 -9.72 -8.39 18.12
N TYR A 72 -10.86 -7.79 17.78
CA TYR A 72 -12.11 -8.00 18.49
C TYR A 72 -12.93 -9.16 17.92
N SER A 73 -12.98 -9.30 16.60
CA SER A 73 -13.78 -10.32 15.93
C SER A 73 -12.97 -11.50 15.40
N GLY A 74 -11.65 -11.37 15.29
CA GLY A 74 -10.75 -12.33 14.66
C GLY A 74 -10.85 -12.41 13.14
N LYS A 75 -11.78 -11.66 12.52
CA LYS A 75 -12.00 -11.63 11.07
C LYS A 75 -10.91 -10.86 10.35
N ILE A 76 -10.74 -11.18 9.07
CA ILE A 76 -9.95 -10.36 8.16
C ILE A 76 -10.81 -9.19 7.70
N ILE A 77 -10.25 -7.98 7.75
CA ILE A 77 -10.90 -6.73 7.35
C ILE A 77 -10.01 -5.97 6.36
N SER A 78 -10.62 -5.13 5.53
CA SER A 78 -9.89 -4.34 4.54
C SER A 78 -9.06 -3.22 5.18
N LEU A 79 -8.14 -2.64 4.39
CA LEU A 79 -7.39 -1.45 4.75
C LEU A 79 -8.28 -0.32 5.27
N PHE A 80 -9.34 -0.02 4.53
CA PHE A 80 -10.29 1.03 4.88
C PHE A 80 -11.02 0.76 6.20
N GLN A 81 -11.45 -0.49 6.42
CA GLN A 81 -12.10 -0.89 7.66
C GLN A 81 -11.13 -0.83 8.85
N ALA A 82 -9.89 -1.29 8.66
CA ALA A 82 -8.84 -1.17 9.67
C ALA A 82 -8.57 0.30 10.04
N MET A 83 -8.57 1.19 9.04
CA MET A 83 -8.42 2.63 9.24
C MET A 83 -9.59 3.23 10.03
N LYS A 84 -10.85 2.95 9.65
CA LYS A 84 -12.04 3.41 10.39
C LYS A 84 -12.07 2.87 11.83
N LYS A 85 -11.47 1.70 12.08
CA LYS A 85 -11.31 1.11 13.43
C LYS A 85 -10.07 1.60 14.19
N GLY A 86 -9.24 2.46 13.61
CA GLY A 86 -8.02 2.97 14.24
C GLY A 86 -6.90 1.94 14.42
N LEU A 87 -6.94 0.83 13.67
CA LEU A 87 -5.87 -0.18 13.68
C LEU A 87 -4.64 0.25 12.86
N ILE A 88 -4.83 1.24 11.99
CA ILE A 88 -3.79 1.94 11.23
C ILE A 88 -4.04 3.44 11.36
N LEU A 89 -2.96 4.23 11.36
CA LEU A 89 -3.05 5.69 11.34
C LEU A 89 -3.80 6.16 10.08
N LYS A 90 -4.67 7.16 10.23
CA LYS A 90 -5.54 7.64 9.14
C LYS A 90 -4.72 8.08 7.92
N ASP A 91 -3.74 8.96 8.12
CA ASP A 91 -2.91 9.50 7.02
C ASP A 91 -2.12 8.39 6.30
N HIS A 92 -1.68 7.38 7.05
CA HIS A 92 -1.01 6.22 6.48
C HIS A 92 -1.98 5.38 5.65
N GLY A 93 -3.17 5.10 6.18
CA GLY A 93 -4.22 4.36 5.46
C GLY A 93 -4.66 5.06 4.17
N ILE A 94 -4.82 6.38 4.22
CA ILE A 94 -5.17 7.22 3.06
C ILE A 94 -4.16 7.03 1.93
N ARG A 95 -2.87 7.21 2.20
CA ARG A 95 -1.80 7.06 1.20
C ARG A 95 -1.79 5.66 0.54
N LEU A 96 -2.10 4.61 1.30
CA LEU A 96 -2.19 3.25 0.75
C LEU A 96 -3.47 3.05 -0.10
N LEU A 97 -4.60 3.67 0.28
CA LEU A 97 -5.83 3.65 -0.52
C LEU A 97 -5.64 4.39 -1.85
N GLU A 98 -4.97 5.54 -1.85
CA GLU A 98 -4.59 6.27 -3.07
C GLU A 98 -3.80 5.38 -4.03
N ALA A 99 -2.79 4.69 -3.51
CA ALA A 99 -1.96 3.78 -4.32
C ALA A 99 -2.81 2.65 -4.93
N GLN A 100 -3.79 2.11 -4.21
CA GLN A 100 -4.70 1.10 -4.75
C GLN A 100 -5.59 1.67 -5.86
N ILE A 101 -6.23 2.81 -5.65
CA ILE A 101 -7.10 3.44 -6.66
C ILE A 101 -6.31 3.76 -7.94
N ALA A 102 -5.15 4.39 -7.79
CA ALA A 102 -4.27 4.75 -8.90
C ALA A 102 -3.78 3.52 -9.71
N THR A 103 -3.87 2.32 -9.14
CA THR A 103 -3.45 1.07 -9.77
C THR A 103 -4.60 0.13 -10.13
N GLY A 104 -5.84 0.65 -10.19
CA GLY A 104 -7.00 -0.06 -10.76
C GLY A 104 -8.16 -0.33 -9.80
N GLY A 105 -8.14 0.26 -8.60
CA GLY A 105 -9.26 0.20 -7.65
C GLY A 105 -8.90 -0.43 -6.30
N ILE A 106 -9.89 -0.44 -5.40
CA ILE A 106 -9.77 -0.90 -4.01
C ILE A 106 -9.59 -2.42 -3.96
N ILE A 107 -8.69 -2.90 -3.11
CA ILE A 107 -8.47 -4.34 -2.95
C ILE A 107 -9.46 -4.93 -1.95
N ASP A 108 -10.13 -6.00 -2.36
CA ASP A 108 -10.90 -6.88 -1.48
C ASP A 108 -9.97 -7.99 -0.95
N PRO A 109 -9.65 -8.02 0.36
CA PRO A 109 -8.75 -9.02 0.91
C PRO A 109 -9.38 -10.42 1.00
N GLU A 110 -10.71 -10.55 0.99
CA GLU A 110 -11.37 -11.86 1.03
C GLU A 110 -11.39 -12.51 -0.35
N GLU A 111 -11.73 -11.72 -1.38
CA GLU A 111 -11.82 -12.22 -2.77
C GLU A 111 -10.50 -12.08 -3.56
N SER A 112 -9.49 -11.43 -2.97
CA SER A 112 -8.14 -11.25 -3.54
C SER A 112 -8.12 -10.61 -4.93
N HIS A 113 -9.03 -9.69 -5.21
CA HIS A 113 -9.07 -8.92 -6.45
C HIS A 113 -9.42 -7.45 -6.23
N ARG A 114 -9.23 -6.65 -7.28
CA ARG A 114 -9.59 -5.23 -7.27
C ARG A 114 -11.06 -5.03 -7.57
N LEU A 115 -11.64 -4.03 -6.92
CA LEU A 115 -13.01 -3.59 -7.11
C LEU A 115 -13.02 -2.17 -7.68
N PRO A 116 -13.91 -1.89 -8.65
CA PRO A 116 -14.31 -0.53 -8.94
C PRO A 116 -14.82 0.16 -7.67
N VAL A 117 -14.60 1.47 -7.58
CA VAL A 117 -14.93 2.29 -6.40
C VAL A 117 -16.40 2.15 -6.01
N GLU A 118 -17.30 2.12 -6.99
CA GLU A 118 -18.75 1.99 -6.78
C GLU A 118 -19.15 0.63 -6.20
N VAL A 119 -18.37 -0.43 -6.49
CA VAL A 119 -18.58 -1.76 -5.90
C VAL A 119 -18.01 -1.81 -4.50
N ALA A 120 -16.85 -1.17 -4.27
CA ALA A 120 -16.23 -1.07 -2.96
C ALA A 120 -17.14 -0.34 -1.94
N TYR A 121 -17.89 0.68 -2.37
CA TYR A 121 -18.91 1.33 -1.55
C TYR A 121 -19.98 0.35 -1.05
N LYS A 122 -20.55 -0.44 -1.96
CA LYS A 122 -21.62 -1.39 -1.64
C LYS A 122 -21.17 -2.49 -0.68
N ARG A 123 -19.87 -2.81 -0.68
CA ARG A 123 -19.25 -3.79 0.24
C ARG A 123 -18.71 -3.16 1.52
N GLY A 124 -18.79 -1.84 1.69
CA GLY A 124 -18.23 -1.13 2.85
C GLY A 124 -16.71 -1.25 2.94
N LEU A 125 -16.04 -1.42 1.81
CA LEU A 125 -14.56 -1.46 1.72
C LEU A 125 -13.98 -0.09 1.36
N PHE A 126 -14.84 0.88 1.07
CA PHE A 126 -14.53 2.27 0.78
C PHE A 126 -15.82 3.11 0.94
N ASP A 127 -15.74 4.44 1.02
CA ASP A 127 -16.91 5.32 1.08
C ASP A 127 -16.74 6.60 0.25
N GLU A 128 -17.86 7.29 0.01
CA GLU A 128 -17.90 8.53 -0.79
C GLU A 128 -17.11 9.66 -0.12
N GLU A 129 -17.21 9.78 1.21
CA GLU A 129 -16.44 10.76 2.01
C GLU A 129 -14.92 10.61 1.77
N MET A 130 -14.40 9.38 1.84
CA MET A 130 -12.99 9.13 1.57
C MET A 130 -12.64 9.43 0.12
N ASN A 131 -13.53 9.11 -0.83
CA ASN A 131 -13.27 9.41 -2.24
C ASN A 131 -13.18 10.92 -2.50
N GLU A 132 -13.99 11.74 -1.83
CA GLU A 132 -13.89 13.19 -1.91
C GLU A 132 -12.54 13.69 -1.38
N ILE A 133 -12.08 13.15 -0.23
CA ILE A 133 -10.76 13.46 0.34
C ILE A 133 -9.65 13.14 -0.67
N LEU A 134 -9.68 11.96 -1.29
CA LEU A 134 -8.63 11.54 -2.25
C LEU A 134 -8.65 12.32 -3.57
N LEU A 135 -9.79 12.91 -3.93
CA LEU A 135 -9.93 13.72 -5.14
C LEU A 135 -9.56 15.18 -4.91
N ASP A 136 -9.58 15.67 -3.66
CA ASP A 136 -9.26 17.05 -3.34
C ASP A 136 -7.76 17.30 -3.57
N PRO A 137 -7.40 18.16 -4.55
CA PRO A 137 -6.01 18.41 -4.83
C PRO A 137 -5.30 19.23 -3.74
N SER A 138 -6.04 19.84 -2.82
CA SER A 138 -5.55 20.65 -1.70
C SER A 138 -5.39 19.87 -0.40
N ASP A 139 -5.77 18.60 -0.38
CA ASP A 139 -5.64 17.76 0.81
C ASP A 139 -4.15 17.41 1.08
N ASP A 140 -3.72 17.63 2.32
CA ASP A 140 -2.33 17.47 2.77
C ASP A 140 -1.91 15.99 2.91
N THR A 141 -2.83 15.03 2.68
CA THR A 141 -2.52 13.59 2.80
C THR A 141 -1.83 13.00 1.57
N LYS A 142 -1.55 13.81 0.54
CA LYS A 142 -0.75 13.45 -0.64
C LYS A 142 0.70 13.11 -0.27
N GLY A 143 0.91 11.93 0.27
CA GLY A 143 2.19 11.55 0.87
C GLY A 143 3.17 10.90 -0.12
N PHE A 144 3.11 11.26 -1.41
CA PHE A 144 4.12 10.87 -2.41
C PHE A 144 4.81 12.11 -2.98
N PHE A 145 6.14 12.07 -3.04
CA PHE A 145 6.99 13.16 -3.53
C PHE A 145 7.56 12.87 -4.93
N ASP A 146 7.57 13.88 -5.81
CA ASP A 146 8.33 13.83 -7.06
C ASP A 146 9.84 13.97 -6.77
N PRO A 147 10.69 13.03 -7.20
CA PRO A 147 12.13 13.11 -6.99
C PRO A 147 12.90 14.00 -7.99
N ASN A 148 12.25 14.59 -9.01
CA ASN A 148 12.92 15.39 -10.07
C ASN A 148 13.06 16.90 -9.74
#